data_AF-A0A2V6PZR1-F1
#
_entry.id   AF-A0A2V6PZR1-F1
#
_cell.length_a   1.000
_cell.length_b   1.000
_cell.length_c   1.000
_cell.angle_alpha   90.00
_cell.angle_beta   90.00
_cell.angle_gamma   90.00
#
_symmetry.space_group_name_H-M   'P 1'
#
loop_
_entity.id
_entity.type
_entity.pdbx_description
1 polymer ?
#
loop_
_entity_poly.entity_id
_entity_poly.type
_entity_poly.pdbx_seq_one_letter_code
_entity_poly.pdbx_strand_id
1 'polypeptide(L)'
;MMKTLVLVAIASVVGGSGHVLLAKGMRSIGDLTEAPSSRLGGMALGVVSNPWVLLGVLLQASFFAMYLALLSRTDVSKVLPMTAMDYIVVVLLAQVVLAEPVTPVRWLGVAMVCAGVLTVWRN
;
A
#
# COMPACT_ATOMS: atom_id res chain seq x y z
N MET A 1 3.44 2.26 -24.04
CA MET A 1 4.42 1.78 -23.04
C MET A 1 4.82 2.88 -22.05
N MET A 2 5.38 4.02 -22.49
CA MET A 2 5.76 5.11 -21.56
C MET A 2 4.61 5.65 -20.70
N LYS A 3 3.42 5.87 -21.30
CA LYS A 3 2.22 6.30 -20.55
C LYS A 3 1.79 5.30 -19.46
N THR A 4 1.89 4.00 -19.74
CA THR A 4 1.56 2.93 -18.79
C THR A 4 2.56 2.89 -17.63
N LEU A 5 3.86 2.98 -17.92
CA LEU A 5 4.91 3.03 -16.91
C LEU A 5 4.76 4.23 -15.95
N VAL A 6 4.44 5.41 -16.50
CA VAL A 6 4.19 6.61 -15.67
C VAL A 6 2.96 6.41 -14.79
N LEU A 7 1.88 5.86 -15.33
CA LEU A 7 0.66 5.54 -14.57
C LEU A 7 0.94 4.54 -13.44
N VAL A 8 1.72 3.49 -13.73
CA VAL A 8 2.18 2.50 -12.74
C VAL A 8 2.97 3.18 -11.64
N ALA A 9 3.97 3.99 -11.98
CA ALA A 9 4.81 4.66 -10.99
C ALA A 9 4.00 5.59 -10.07
N ILE A 10 3.10 6.39 -10.64
CA ILE A 10 2.22 7.27 -9.84
C ILE A 10 1.32 6.42 -8.95
N ALA A 11 0.70 5.38 -9.51
CA ALA A 11 -0.23 4.56 -8.75
C ALA A 11 0.50 3.83 -7.61
N SER A 12 1.70 3.29 -7.82
CA SER A 12 2.52 2.69 -6.75
C SER A 12 2.94 3.67 -5.66
N VAL A 13 3.10 4.96 -5.97
CA VAL A 13 3.33 5.98 -4.93
C VAL A 13 2.06 6.22 -4.13
N VAL A 14 0.92 6.30 -4.81
CA VAL A 14 -0.40 6.50 -4.18
C VAL A 14 -0.78 5.32 -3.29
N GLY A 15 -0.66 4.09 -3.79
CA GLY A 15 -0.96 2.86 -3.05
C GLY A 15 -0.05 2.68 -1.84
N GLY A 16 1.27 2.80 -2.03
CA GLY A 16 2.23 2.63 -0.96
C GLY A 16 2.09 3.69 0.13
N SER A 17 1.78 4.94 -0.25
CA SER A 17 1.43 5.98 0.72
C SER A 17 0.14 5.64 1.47
N GLY A 18 -0.89 5.16 0.77
CA GLY A 18 -2.16 4.72 1.35
C GLY A 18 -1.97 3.64 2.42
N HIS A 19 -1.20 2.59 2.10
CA HIS A 19 -0.86 1.52 3.05
C HIS A 19 -0.21 2.03 4.33
N VAL A 20 0.76 2.95 4.20
CA VAL A 20 1.51 3.48 5.33
C VAL A 20 0.63 4.39 6.21
N LEU A 21 -0.22 5.19 5.59
CA LEU A 21 -1.15 6.09 6.30
C LEU A 21 -2.24 5.31 7.03
N LEU A 22 -2.76 4.24 6.42
CA LEU A 22 -3.66 3.29 7.07
C LEU A 22 -3.00 2.65 8.30
N ALA A 23 -1.76 2.17 8.15
CA ALA A 23 -1.00 1.59 9.26
C ALA A 23 -0.78 2.62 10.39
N LYS A 24 -0.45 3.87 10.05
CA LYS A 24 -0.31 4.97 11.02
C LYS A 24 -1.61 5.26 11.76
N GLY A 25 -2.73 5.35 11.03
CA GLY A 25 -4.04 5.58 11.60
C GLY A 25 -4.46 4.47 12.57
N MET A 26 -4.31 3.22 12.16
CA MET A 26 -4.65 2.06 13.00
C MET A 26 -3.78 1.96 14.26
N ARG A 27 -2.49 2.31 14.18
CA ARG A 27 -1.61 2.36 15.37
C ARG A 27 -2.07 3.35 16.44
N SER A 28 -2.72 4.44 16.04
CA SER A 28 -3.24 5.42 16.99
C SER A 28 -4.53 4.96 17.71
N ILE A 29 -5.24 3.99 17.13
CA ILE A 29 -6.51 3.48 17.66
C ILE A 29 -6.28 2.23 18.52
N GLY A 30 -5.31 1.40 18.15
CA GLY A 30 -4.99 0.14 18.83
C GLY A 30 -5.63 -1.08 18.16
N ASP A 31 -5.29 -2.26 18.67
CA ASP A 31 -5.75 -3.53 18.10
C ASP A 31 -7.23 -3.78 18.41
N LEU A 32 -8.03 -3.95 17.36
CA LEU A 32 -9.46 -4.25 17.46
C LEU A 32 -9.72 -5.70 17.85
N THR A 33 -8.79 -6.62 17.59
CA THR A 33 -8.96 -8.05 17.83
C THR A 33 -8.90 -8.39 19.33
N GLU A 34 -8.14 -7.63 20.11
CA GLU A 34 -8.05 -7.79 21.57
C GLU A 34 -9.04 -6.90 22.34
N ALA A 35 -9.85 -6.10 21.64
CA ALA A 35 -10.73 -5.14 22.28
C ALA A 35 -11.97 -5.80 22.90
N PRO A 36 -12.36 -5.43 24.14
CA PRO A 36 -13.60 -5.90 24.74
C PRO A 36 -14.81 -5.39 23.95
N SER A 37 -15.89 -6.19 23.90
CA SER A 37 -17.10 -5.91 23.11
C SER A 37 -17.74 -4.55 23.41
N SER A 38 -17.58 -4.05 24.63
CA SER A 38 -18.04 -2.72 25.07
C SER A 38 -17.27 -1.54 24.45
N ARG A 39 -16.02 -1.75 24.02
CA ARG A 39 -15.17 -0.73 23.39
C ARG A 39 -15.13 -0.79 21.87
N LEU A 40 -15.56 -1.90 21.27
CA LEU A 40 -15.59 -2.08 19.81
C LEU A 40 -16.33 -0.96 19.07
N GLY A 41 -17.51 -0.55 19.57
CA GLY A 41 -18.29 0.53 18.95
C GLY A 41 -17.55 1.89 18.94
N GLY A 42 -16.91 2.24 20.06
CA GLY A 42 -16.12 3.47 20.18
C GLY A 42 -14.86 3.44 19.32
N MET A 43 -14.19 2.29 19.23
CA MET A 43 -13.01 2.12 18.37
C MET A 43 -13.39 2.17 16.89
N ALA A 44 -14.50 1.56 16.47
CA ALA A 44 -15.01 1.65 15.11
C ALA A 44 -15.30 3.11 14.70
N LEU A 45 -15.95 3.88 15.57
CA LEU A 45 -16.12 5.34 15.37
C LEU A 45 -14.77 6.06 15.29
N GLY A 46 -13.81 5.65 16.11
CA GLY A 46 -12.43 6.13 16.07
C GLY A 46 -11.74 5.88 14.73
N VAL A 47 -11.90 4.69 14.14
CA VAL A 47 -11.37 4.34 12.81
C VAL A 47 -11.99 5.23 11.73
N VAL A 48 -13.31 5.35 11.72
CA VAL A 48 -14.04 6.10 10.69
C VAL A 48 -13.82 7.62 10.81
N SER A 49 -13.44 8.11 11.98
CA SER A 49 -13.18 9.55 12.23
C SER A 49 -11.71 9.92 12.18
N ASN A 50 -10.80 8.95 12.05
CA ASN A 50 -9.36 9.22 12.09
C ASN A 50 -8.86 9.79 10.74
N PRO A 51 -8.31 11.00 10.70
CA PRO A 51 -7.93 11.66 9.45
C PRO A 51 -6.87 10.88 8.66
N TRP A 52 -5.96 10.16 9.32
CA TRP A 52 -4.96 9.32 8.66
C TRP A 52 -5.58 8.10 8.01
N VAL A 53 -6.58 7.49 8.66
CA VAL A 53 -7.34 6.37 8.09
C VAL A 53 -8.15 6.86 6.89
N LEU A 54 -8.92 7.94 7.01
CA LEU A 54 -9.68 8.49 5.89
C LEU A 54 -8.78 8.80 4.69
N LEU A 55 -7.67 9.49 4.93
CA LEU A 55 -6.74 9.86 3.85
C LEU A 55 -6.10 8.61 3.23
N GLY A 56 -5.73 7.61 4.04
CA GLY A 56 -5.28 6.31 3.56
C GLY A 56 -6.31 5.58 2.71
N VAL A 57 -7.59 5.56 3.13
CA VAL A 57 -8.70 4.97 2.37
C VAL A 57 -8.90 5.69 1.04
N LEU A 58 -8.88 7.02 1.02
CA LEU A 58 -9.04 7.80 -0.21
C LEU A 58 -7.91 7.55 -1.21
N LEU A 59 -6.67 7.47 -0.73
CA LEU A 59 -5.52 7.08 -1.57
C LEU A 59 -5.69 5.66 -2.10
N GLN A 60 -6.15 4.73 -1.26
CA GLN A 60 -6.34 3.35 -1.68
C GLN A 60 -7.48 3.18 -2.69
N ALA A 61 -8.56 3.94 -2.54
CA ALA A 61 -9.63 4.01 -3.53
C ALA A 61 -9.12 4.57 -4.87
N SER A 62 -8.27 5.60 -4.81
CA SER A 62 -7.64 6.19 -6.01
C SER A 62 -6.68 5.21 -6.69
N PHE A 63 -5.85 4.51 -5.91
CA PHE A 63 -4.99 3.42 -6.39
C PHE A 63 -5.81 2.34 -7.09
N PHE A 64 -6.91 1.90 -6.46
CA PHE A 64 -7.77 0.87 -7.02
C PHE A 64 -8.43 1.32 -8.33
N ALA A 65 -8.88 2.58 -8.42
CA ALA A 65 -9.40 3.13 -9.67
C ALA A 65 -8.33 3.14 -10.79
N MET A 66 -7.09 3.52 -10.47
CA MET A 66 -5.97 3.47 -11.42
C MET A 66 -5.64 2.03 -11.84
N TYR A 67 -5.67 1.09 -10.88
CA TYR A 67 -5.46 -0.34 -11.13
C TYR A 67 -6.52 -0.88 -12.10
N LEU A 68 -7.80 -0.61 -11.85
CA LEU A 68 -8.90 -1.00 -12.75
C LEU A 68 -8.75 -0.37 -14.15
N ALA A 69 -8.38 0.91 -14.21
CA ALA A 69 -8.14 1.59 -15.48
C ALA A 69 -7.00 0.94 -16.27
N LEU A 70 -5.94 0.49 -15.60
CA LEU A 70 -4.82 -0.22 -16.24
C LEU A 70 -5.24 -1.61 -16.72
N LEU A 71 -5.98 -2.34 -15.90
CA LEU A 71 -6.50 -3.68 -16.21
C LEU A 71 -7.45 -3.65 -17.42
N SER A 72 -8.21 -2.57 -17.59
CA SER A 72 -9.11 -2.41 -18.74
C SER A 72 -8.38 -2.31 -20.09
N ARG A 73 -7.07 -2.01 -20.08
CA ARG A 73 -6.28 -1.75 -21.30
C ARG A 73 -5.13 -2.72 -21.48
N THR A 74 -4.82 -3.55 -20.49
CA THR A 74 -3.58 -4.31 -20.47
C THR A 74 -3.73 -5.57 -19.61
N ASP A 75 -3.06 -6.65 -20.01
CA ASP A 75 -3.04 -7.91 -19.29
C ASP A 75 -2.51 -7.76 -17.85
N VAL A 76 -3.05 -8.59 -16.95
CA VAL A 76 -2.69 -8.63 -15.53
C VAL A 76 -1.17 -8.72 -15.32
N SER A 77 -0.46 -9.51 -16.15
CA SER A 77 1.00 -9.69 -16.11
C SER A 77 1.80 -8.39 -16.22
N LYS A 78 1.26 -7.39 -16.94
CA LYS A 78 1.92 -6.07 -17.11
C LYS A 78 1.50 -5.06 -16.04
N VAL A 79 0.40 -5.32 -15.33
CA VAL A 79 -0.08 -4.48 -14.22
C VAL A 79 0.57 -4.92 -12.90
N LEU A 80 0.89 -6.20 -12.74
CA LEU A 80 1.57 -6.77 -11.55
C LEU A 80 2.84 -6.02 -11.10
N PRO A 81 3.73 -5.52 -11.98
CA PRO A 81 4.85 -4.65 -11.57
C PRO A 81 4.47 -3.47 -10.68
N MET A 82 3.25 -2.97 -10.81
CA MET A 82 2.71 -1.89 -9.98
C MET A 82 2.64 -2.29 -8.50
N THR A 83 2.29 -3.54 -8.19
CA THR A 83 2.21 -4.00 -6.80
C THR A 83 3.58 -4.22 -6.19
N ALA A 84 4.56 -4.66 -6.98
CA ALA A 84 5.95 -4.78 -6.53
C ALA A 84 6.58 -3.42 -6.20
N MET A 85 6.32 -2.40 -7.03
CA MET A 85 6.78 -1.03 -6.77
C MET A 85 6.13 -0.45 -5.51
N ASP A 86 4.88 -0.83 -5.22
CA ASP A 86 4.16 -0.41 -4.01
C ASP A 86 4.93 -0.84 -2.75
N TYR A 87 5.47 -2.07 -2.71
CA TYR A 87 6.28 -2.56 -1.61
C TYR A 87 7.53 -1.70 -1.35
N ILE A 88 8.19 -1.22 -2.39
CA ILE A 88 9.36 -0.33 -2.25
C ILE A 88 8.92 0.97 -1.56
N VAL A 89 7.83 1.57 -2.04
CA VAL A 89 7.27 2.80 -1.46
C VAL A 89 6.88 2.59 0.00
N VAL A 90 6.20 1.48 0.30
CA VAL A 90 5.80 1.14 1.68
C VAL A 90 7.00 1.02 2.59
N VAL A 91 8.07 0.33 2.17
CA VAL A 91 9.27 0.15 2.99
C VAL A 91 9.96 1.49 3.25
N LEU A 92 10.12 2.32 2.21
CA LEU A 92 10.72 3.65 2.36
C LEU A 92 9.90 4.56 3.28
N LEU A 93 8.59 4.63 3.06
CA LEU A 93 7.70 5.46 3.88
C LEU A 93 7.50 4.89 5.29
N ALA A 94 7.60 3.58 5.50
CA ALA A 94 7.58 3.01 6.84
C ALA A 94 8.81 3.46 7.66
N GLN A 95 9.98 3.59 7.03
CA GLN A 95 11.17 4.14 7.71
C GLN A 95 10.96 5.60 8.10
N VAL A 96 10.41 6.41 7.20
CA VAL A 96 10.32 7.87 7.39
C VAL A 96 9.11 8.27 8.24
N VAL A 97 7.94 7.68 7.97
CA VAL A 97 6.65 8.09 8.55
C VAL A 97 6.33 7.32 9.82
N LEU A 98 6.69 6.04 9.89
CA LEU A 98 6.44 5.17 11.04
C LEU A 98 7.68 5.01 11.94
N ALA A 99 8.83 5.58 11.53
CA ALA A 99 10.12 5.47 12.23
C ALA A 99 10.53 4.02 12.50
N GLU A 100 10.13 3.07 11.63
CA GLU A 100 10.49 1.67 11.78
C GLU A 100 11.92 1.39 11.31
N PRO A 101 12.74 0.68 12.10
CA PRO A 101 13.99 0.15 11.60
C PRO A 101 13.70 -0.94 10.57
N VAL A 102 13.96 -0.64 9.30
CA VAL A 102 13.89 -1.65 8.24
C VAL A 102 15.19 -2.43 8.23
N THR A 103 15.09 -3.72 8.54
CA THR A 103 16.23 -4.62 8.56
C THR A 103 16.74 -4.90 7.13
N PRO A 104 18.02 -5.23 6.97
CA PRO A 104 18.57 -5.67 5.67
C PRO A 104 17.82 -6.88 5.08
N VAL A 105 17.27 -7.75 5.95
CA VAL A 105 16.46 -8.91 5.54
C VAL A 105 15.16 -8.49 4.86
N ARG A 106 14.50 -7.42 5.35
CA ARG A 106 13.28 -6.89 4.73
C ARG A 106 13.58 -6.32 3.33
N TRP A 107 14.72 -5.65 3.16
CA TRP A 107 15.21 -5.21 1.85
C TRP A 107 15.51 -6.37 0.90
N LEU A 108 16.12 -7.44 1.39
CA LEU A 108 16.36 -8.65 0.59
C LEU A 108 15.05 -9.28 0.11
N GLY A 109 14.03 -9.34 0.98
CA GLY A 109 12.69 -9.80 0.62
C GLY A 109 12.05 -8.95 -0.49
N VAL A 110 12.12 -7.62 -0.38
CA VAL A 110 11.64 -6.70 -1.42
C VAL A 110 12.38 -6.95 -2.74
N ALA A 111 13.70 -7.10 -2.71
CA ALA A 111 14.49 -7.41 -3.90
C ALA A 111 14.07 -8.73 -4.56
N MET A 112 13.77 -9.76 -3.76
CA MET A 112 13.22 -11.04 -4.26
C MET A 112 11.84 -10.89 -4.91
N VAL A 113 10.93 -10.10 -4.31
CA VAL A 113 9.61 -9.81 -4.89
C VAL A 113 9.77 -9.07 -6.22
N CYS A 114 10.62 -8.05 -6.26
CA CYS A 114 10.92 -7.32 -7.50
C CYS A 114 11.50 -8.23 -8.58
N ALA A 115 12.43 -9.13 -8.22
CA ALA A 115 13.00 -10.10 -9.15
C ALA A 115 11.94 -11.05 -9.71
N GLY A 116 11.08 -11.61 -8.85
CA GLY A 116 9.98 -12.48 -9.29
C GLY A 116 9.03 -11.76 -10.24
N VAL A 117 8.67 -10.52 -9.95
CA VAL A 117 7.77 -9.75 -10.81
C VAL A 117 8.42 -9.34 -12.13
N LEU A 118 9.73 -9.06 -12.14
CA LEU A 118 10.48 -8.86 -13.39
C LEU A 118 10.49 -10.13 -14.27
N THR A 119 10.54 -11.32 -13.68
CA THR A 119 10.44 -12.57 -14.45
C THR A 119 9.07 -12.76 -15.08
N VAL A 120 7.99 -12.44 -14.36
CA VAL A 120 6.61 -12.47 -14.89
C VAL A 120 6.43 -11.46 -16.02
N TRP A 121 7.03 -10.27 -15.90
CA TRP A 121 6.94 -9.24 -16.93
C TRP A 121 7.63 -9.61 -18.24
N ARG A 122 8.68 -10.43 -18.17
CA ARG A 122 9.48 -10.83 -19.35
C ARG A 122 8.80 -11.92 -20.21
N ASN A 123 7.79 -12.60 -19.69
CA ASN A 123 7.11 -13.74 -20.34
C ASN A 123 5.74 -13.35 -20.89
#